data_AF-X8J2Z7-F1
#
_entry.id   AF-X8J2Z7-F1
#
_cell.length_a   1.000
_cell.length_b   1.000
_cell.length_c   1.000
_cell.angle_alpha   90.00
_cell.angle_beta   90.00
_cell.angle_gamma   90.00
#
_symmetry.space_group_name_H-M   'P 1'
#
loop_
_entity.id
_entity.type
_entity.pdbx_description
1 polymer ?
#
loop_
_entity_poly.entity_id
_entity_poly.type
_entity_poly.pdbx_seq_one_letter_code
_entity_poly.pdbx_strand_id
1 'polypeptide(L)'
;MGGKQSVPKISSQDRAIVDLKIQRDEVKRYRKRIQIVLDREQAIAKEALANGNKRVALLALRKRKYQESMLQKTDGQLETLEGWSHLLNSPWSKRIFSLACNKETKSSKLSMPK
;
A
#
# COMPACT_ATOMS: atom_id res chain seq x y z
N MET A 1 -15.78 -31.53 30.21
CA MET A 1 -14.92 -31.41 29.00
C MET A 1 -15.08 -30.00 28.44
N GLY A 2 -14.29 -29.04 28.94
CA GLY A 2 -14.33 -27.64 28.50
C GLY A 2 -13.00 -27.27 27.85
N GLY A 3 -12.85 -27.60 26.56
CA GLY A 3 -11.68 -27.23 25.79
C GLY A 3 -11.65 -25.72 25.61
N LYS A 4 -10.71 -25.05 26.27
CA LYS A 4 -10.36 -23.65 26.00
C LYS A 4 -10.05 -23.56 24.51
N GLN A 5 -10.97 -22.99 23.73
CA GLN A 5 -10.71 -22.68 22.33
C GLN A 5 -9.47 -21.79 22.32
N SER A 6 -8.33 -22.34 21.91
CA SER A 6 -7.11 -21.59 21.75
C SER A 6 -7.40 -20.54 20.68
N VAL A 7 -7.66 -19.31 21.12
CA VAL A 7 -7.74 -18.14 20.24
C VAL A 7 -6.55 -18.26 19.29
N PRO A 8 -6.76 -18.33 17.96
CA PRO A 8 -5.67 -18.57 17.03
C PRO A 8 -4.60 -17.51 17.28
N LYS A 9 -3.39 -17.95 17.63
CA LYS A 9 -2.26 -17.05 17.88
C LYS A 9 -1.91 -16.40 16.55
N ILE A 10 -2.48 -15.23 16.31
CA ILE A 10 -2.19 -14.41 15.13
C ILE A 10 -0.68 -14.20 15.11
N SER A 11 -0.01 -14.75 14.09
CA SER A 11 1.43 -14.65 13.94
C SER A 11 1.81 -13.19 13.72
N SER A 12 2.99 -12.77 14.16
CA SER A 12 3.54 -11.44 13.83
C SER A 12 3.58 -11.21 12.32
N GLN A 13 3.79 -12.28 11.54
CA GLN A 13 3.71 -12.28 10.09
C GLN A 13 2.32 -11.95 9.55
N ASP A 14 1.26 -12.53 10.14
CA ASP A 14 -0.11 -12.32 9.67
C ASP A 14 -0.56 -10.86 9.88
N ARG A 15 -0.13 -10.24 10.99
CA ARG A 15 -0.37 -8.81 11.27
C ARG A 15 0.29 -7.93 10.21
N ALA A 16 1.58 -8.17 9.94
CA ALA A 16 2.31 -7.42 8.92
C ALA A 16 1.69 -7.56 7.52
N ILE A 17 1.16 -8.75 7.19
CA ILE A 17 0.45 -8.97 5.91
C ILE A 17 -0.86 -8.15 5.86
N VAL A 18 -1.60 -8.08 6.96
CA VAL A 18 -2.84 -7.28 7.03
C VAL A 18 -2.54 -5.79 6.89
N ASP A 19 -1.52 -5.29 7.59
CA ASP A 19 -1.13 -3.88 7.53
C ASP A 19 -0.74 -3.44 6.10
N LEU A 20 0.02 -4.28 5.38
CA LEU A 20 0.37 -4.03 3.99
C LEU A 20 -0.84 -4.05 3.04
N LYS A 21 -1.84 -4.90 3.32
CA LYS A 21 -3.09 -4.91 2.56
C LYS A 21 -3.90 -3.64 2.80
N ILE A 22 -3.97 -3.17 4.05
CA ILE A 22 -4.63 -1.91 4.39
C ILE A 22 -3.96 -0.75 3.64
N GLN A 23 -2.63 -0.67 3.67
CA GLN A 23 -1.87 0.35 2.94
C GLN A 23 -2.16 0.31 1.43
N ARG A 24 -2.16 -0.89 0.83
CA ARG A 24 -2.50 -1.08 -0.59
C ARG A 24 -3.91 -0.54 -0.90
N ASP A 25 -4.89 -0.85 -0.06
CA ASP A 25 -6.27 -0.45 -0.27
C ASP A 25 -6.48 1.06 -0.07
N GLU A 26 -5.73 1.69 0.83
CA GLU A 26 -5.68 3.15 0.97
C GLU A 26 -5.13 3.83 -0.28
N VAL A 27 -4.01 3.34 -0.81
CA VAL A 27 -3.41 3.83 -2.07
C VAL A 27 -4.41 3.70 -3.23
N LYS A 28 -5.12 2.55 -3.33
CA LYS A 28 -6.17 2.36 -4.35
C LYS A 28 -7.35 3.33 -4.18
N ARG A 29 -7.77 3.61 -2.94
CA ARG A 29 -8.83 4.60 -2.66
C ARG A 29 -8.39 6.00 -3.06
N TYR A 30 -7.14 6.38 -2.76
CA TYR A 30 -6.59 7.67 -3.16
C TYR A 30 -6.50 7.81 -4.68
N ARG A 31 -6.03 6.77 -5.39
CA ARG A 31 -6.00 6.73 -6.86
C ARG A 31 -7.37 7.00 -7.48
N LYS A 32 -8.42 6.35 -6.97
CA LYS A 32 -9.81 6.57 -7.43
C LYS A 32 -10.27 8.02 -7.23
N ARG A 33 -9.91 8.64 -6.10
CA ARG A 33 -10.23 10.06 -5.85
C ARG A 33 -9.54 10.99 -6.86
N ILE A 34 -8.27 10.73 -7.18
CA ILE A 34 -7.54 11.52 -8.18
C ILE A 34 -8.20 11.39 -9.56
N GLN A 35 -8.63 10.20 -9.98
CA GLN A 35 -9.34 10.01 -11.25
C GLN A 35 -10.61 10.88 -11.35
N ILE A 36 -11.42 10.91 -10.29
CA ILE A 36 -12.63 11.75 -10.25
C ILE A 36 -12.28 13.24 -10.39
N VAL A 37 -11.17 13.69 -9.78
CA VAL A 37 -10.71 15.09 -9.89
C VAL A 37 -10.24 15.39 -11.32
N LEU A 38 -9.51 14.48 -11.96
CA LEU A 38 -9.06 14.63 -13.36
C LEU A 38 -10.23 14.80 -14.32
N ASP A 39 -11.28 13.99 -14.18
CA ASP A 39 -12.49 14.06 -15.02
C ASP A 39 -13.18 15.42 -14.87
N ARG A 40 -13.26 15.94 -13.63
CA ARG A 40 -13.81 17.27 -13.34
C ARG A 40 -12.98 18.38 -13.93
N GLU A 41 -11.65 18.32 -13.80
CA GLU A 41 -10.75 19.32 -14.37
C GLU A 41 -10.82 19.33 -15.91
N GLN A 42 -11.02 18.17 -16.53
CA GLN A 42 -11.24 18.06 -17.97
C GLN A 42 -12.58 18.66 -18.41
N ALA A 43 -13.65 18.45 -17.63
CA ALA A 43 -14.95 19.09 -17.89
C ALA A 43 -14.85 20.62 -17.80
N ILE A 44 -14.25 21.14 -16.73
CA ILE A 44 -14.03 22.58 -16.52
C ILE A 44 -13.20 23.18 -17.67
N ALA A 45 -12.17 22.47 -18.14
CA ALA A 45 -11.37 22.95 -19.27
C ALA A 45 -12.20 23.06 -20.56
N LYS A 46 -13.07 22.08 -20.84
CA LYS A 46 -13.98 22.11 -22.00
C LYS A 46 -14.98 23.26 -21.91
N GLU A 47 -15.60 23.45 -20.76
CA GLU A 47 -16.54 24.55 -20.51
C GLU A 47 -15.85 25.92 -20.63
N ALA A 48 -14.65 26.05 -20.08
CA ALA A 48 -13.87 27.29 -20.18
C ALA A 48 -13.48 27.63 -21.62
N LEU A 49 -13.21 26.63 -22.47
CA LEU A 49 -12.96 26.83 -23.89
C LEU A 49 -14.24 27.27 -24.63
N ALA A 50 -15.39 26.65 -24.33
CA ALA A 50 -16.68 27.04 -24.90
C ALA A 50 -17.06 28.48 -24.55
N ASN A 51 -16.76 28.91 -23.33
CA ASN A 51 -16.99 30.28 -22.84
C ASN A 51 -15.91 31.29 -23.29
N GLY A 52 -14.91 30.89 -24.09
CA GLY A 52 -13.83 31.77 -24.57
C GLY A 52 -12.78 32.14 -23.51
N ASN A 53 -12.86 31.59 -22.30
CA ASN A 53 -12.01 31.91 -21.16
C ASN A 53 -10.71 31.09 -21.15
N LYS A 54 -9.80 31.43 -22.07
CA LYS A 54 -8.51 30.72 -22.27
C LYS A 54 -7.64 30.62 -21.00
N ARG A 55 -7.65 31.64 -20.13
CA ARG A 55 -6.85 31.66 -18.90
C ARG A 55 -7.29 30.56 -17.92
N VAL A 56 -8.60 30.37 -17.77
CA VAL A 56 -9.17 29.35 -16.88
C VAL A 56 -8.92 27.95 -17.45
N ALA A 57 -9.08 27.78 -18.76
CA ALA A 57 -8.77 26.52 -19.44
C ALA A 57 -7.30 26.11 -19.24
N LEU A 58 -6.35 27.03 -19.41
CA LEU A 58 -4.93 26.77 -19.19
C LEU A 58 -4.62 26.39 -17.73
N LEU A 59 -5.28 27.04 -16.76
CA LEU A 59 -5.09 26.74 -15.35
C LEU A 59 -5.65 25.36 -14.99
N ALA A 60 -6.81 24.99 -15.52
CA ALA A 60 -7.39 23.65 -15.35
C ALA A 60 -6.46 22.57 -15.94
N LEU A 61 -5.92 22.79 -17.13
CA LEU A 61 -4.97 21.85 -17.75
C LEU A 61 -3.65 21.70 -16.96
N ARG A 62 -3.14 22.79 -16.37
CA ARG A 62 -1.95 22.73 -15.51
C ARG A 62 -2.21 21.92 -14.23
N LYS A 63 -3.36 22.13 -13.59
CA LYS A 63 -3.76 21.32 -12.43
C LYS A 63 -3.90 19.85 -12.81
N ARG A 64 -4.49 19.56 -13.98
CA ARG A 64 -4.63 18.20 -14.51
C ARG A 64 -3.28 17.50 -14.64
N LYS A 65 -2.30 18.16 -15.24
CA LYS A 65 -0.94 17.64 -15.38
C LYS A 65 -0.27 17.35 -14.03
N TYR A 66 -0.50 18.19 -13.03
CA TYR A 66 0.01 17.95 -11.67
C TYR A 66 -0.63 16.71 -11.06
N GLN A 67 -1.94 16.54 -11.19
CA GLN A 67 -2.65 15.36 -10.68
C GLN A 67 -2.23 14.08 -11.41
N GLU A 68 -1.96 14.12 -12.71
CA GLU A 68 -1.38 12.99 -13.46
C GLU A 68 -0.02 12.59 -12.90
N SER A 69 0.85 13.55 -12.55
CA SER A 69 2.14 13.25 -11.92
C SER A 69 2.00 12.61 -10.54
N MET A 70 0.96 12.98 -9.79
CA MET A 70 0.64 12.34 -8.51
C MET A 70 0.13 10.91 -8.70
N LEU A 71 -0.64 10.67 -9.76
CA LEU A 71 -1.13 9.33 -10.12
C LEU A 71 0.05 8.40 -10.44
N GLN A 72 1.03 8.87 -11.21
CA GLN A 72 2.26 8.11 -11.51
C GLN A 72 3.04 7.73 -10.24
N LYS A 73 3.18 8.66 -9.29
CA LYS A 73 3.82 8.36 -7.99
C LYS A 73 3.04 7.32 -7.19
N THR A 74 1.71 7.40 -7.23
CA THR A 74 0.79 6.47 -6.55
C THR A 74 0.90 5.07 -7.12
N ASP A 75 1.02 4.93 -8.45
CA ASP A 75 1.19 3.63 -9.11
C ASP A 75 2.55 3.01 -8.73
N GLY A 76 3.64 3.79 -8.67
CA GLY A 76 4.94 3.29 -8.20
C GLY A 76 4.94 2.83 -6.73
N GLN A 77 4.17 3.50 -5.87
CA GLN A 77 3.94 3.04 -4.49
C GLN A 77 3.17 1.72 -4.46
N LEU A 78 2.20 1.55 -5.35
CA LEU A 78 1.41 0.32 -5.45
C LEU A 78 2.27 -0.88 -5.86
N GLU A 79 3.13 -0.72 -6.88
CA GLU A 79 4.07 -1.75 -7.33
C GLU A 79 5.00 -2.18 -6.19
N THR A 80 5.49 -1.21 -5.41
CA THR A 80 6.34 -1.49 -4.25
C THR A 80 5.59 -2.32 -3.20
N LEU A 81 4.36 -1.94 -2.85
CA LEU A 81 3.54 -2.66 -1.86
C LEU A 81 3.14 -4.06 -2.34
N GLU A 82 2.84 -4.22 -3.63
CA GLU A 82 2.54 -5.52 -4.24
C GLU A 82 3.77 -6.44 -4.23
N GLY A 83 4.96 -5.89 -4.48
CA GLY A 83 6.23 -6.61 -4.33
C GLY A 83 6.43 -7.13 -2.91
N TRP A 84 6.18 -6.31 -1.89
CA TRP A 84 6.35 -6.71 -0.48
C TRP A 84 5.35 -7.78 -0.08
N SER A 85 4.10 -7.63 -0.51
CA SER A 85 3.06 -8.64 -0.30
C SER A 85 3.43 -9.98 -0.96
N HIS A 86 4.02 -9.95 -2.16
CA HIS A 86 4.46 -11.15 -2.86
C HIS A 86 5.61 -11.83 -2.12
N LEU A 87 6.61 -11.05 -1.68
CA LEU A 87 7.74 -11.56 -0.90
C LEU A 87 7.32 -12.22 0.41
N LEU A 88 6.37 -11.63 1.15
CA LEU A 88 5.90 -12.19 2.41
C LEU A 88 5.08 -13.47 2.24
N ASN A 89 4.38 -13.63 1.12
CA ASN A 89 3.64 -14.84 0.80
C ASN A 89 4.55 -15.95 0.23
N SER A 90 5.76 -15.59 -0.22
CA SER A 90 6.71 -16.53 -0.83
C SER A 90 7.17 -17.60 0.18
N PRO A 91 7.23 -18.89 -0.23
CA PRO A 91 7.78 -19.98 0.58
C PRO A 91 9.20 -19.73 1.05
N TRP A 92 9.99 -18.97 0.27
CA TRP A 92 11.38 -18.64 0.59
C TRP A 92 11.49 -17.75 1.83
N SER A 93 10.59 -16.78 1.99
CA SER A 93 10.48 -15.90 3.16
C SER A 93 10.14 -16.70 4.43
N LYS A 94 9.16 -17.62 4.34
CA LYS A 94 8.76 -18.48 5.46
C LYS A 94 9.92 -19.32 5.97
N ARG A 95 10.77 -19.80 5.06
CA ARG A 95 11.97 -20.59 5.38
C ARG A 95 13.04 -19.74 6.09
N ILE A 96 13.33 -18.54 5.57
CA ILE A 96 14.30 -17.62 6.17
C ILE A 96 13.82 -17.14 7.56
N PHE A 97 12.55 -16.80 7.71
CA PHE A 97 12.00 -16.38 9.00
C PHE A 97 11.99 -17.54 10.02
N SER A 98 11.64 -18.75 9.60
CA SER A 98 11.76 -19.97 10.43
C SER A 98 13.22 -20.23 10.86
N LEU A 99 14.18 -20.07 9.95
CA LEU A 99 15.62 -20.17 10.23
C LEU A 99 16.10 -19.08 11.21
N ALA A 100 15.59 -17.85 11.08
CA ALA A 100 15.91 -16.73 11.97
C ALA A 100 15.34 -16.94 13.39
N CYS A 101 14.06 -17.28 13.52
CA CYS A 101 13.46 -17.60 14.82
C CYS A 101 14.14 -18.80 15.49
N ASN A 102 14.57 -19.81 14.73
CA ASN A 102 15.29 -20.96 15.29
C ASN A 102 16.69 -20.58 15.80
N LYS A 103 17.38 -19.60 15.19
CA LYS A 103 18.66 -19.07 15.69
C LYS A 103 18.50 -18.30 17.01
N GLU A 104 17.46 -17.50 17.18
CA GLU A 104 17.20 -16.76 18.43
C GLU A 104 16.94 -17.71 19.61
N THR A 105 16.21 -18.81 19.41
CA THR A 105 15.94 -19.80 20.47
C THR A 105 17.16 -20.63 20.91
N LYS A 106 18.20 -20.73 20.07
CA LYS A 106 19.48 -21.38 20.43
C LYS A 106 20.41 -20.43 21.20
N SER A 107 20.38 -19.13 20.91
CA SER A 107 21.19 -18.13 21.62
C SER A 107 20.73 -17.92 23.07
N SER A 108 19.42 -17.93 23.32
CA SER A 108 18.84 -17.75 24.66
C SER A 108 19.03 -18.96 25.61
N LYS A 109 19.44 -20.13 25.10
CA LYS A 109 19.76 -21.31 25.94
C LYS A 109 21.22 -21.36 26.39
N LEU A 110 22.08 -20.48 25.89
CA LEU A 110 23.52 -20.48 26.18
C LEU A 110 23.94 -19.49 27.29
N SER A 111 23.01 -18.70 27.83
CA SER A 111 23.24 -17.80 28.95
C SER A 111 22.44 -18.24 30.19
N MET A 112 22.95 -19.23 30.92
CA MET A 112 22.56 -19.49 32.31
C MET A 112 23.80 -19.27 33.18
N PRO A 113 23.87 -18.22 34.03
CA PRO A 113 24.93 -18.12 35.01
C PRO A 113 24.69 -19.12 36.15
N LYS A 114 25.79 -19.68 36.66
CA LYS A 114 25.83 -20.45 37.92
C LYS A 114 25.54 -19.54 39.11
#